data_AF-A0A922KY99-F1
#
_entry.id   AF-A0A922KY99-F1
#
_cell.length_a   1.000
_cell.length_b   1.000
_cell.length_c   1.000
_cell.angle_alpha   90.00
_cell.angle_beta   90.00
_cell.angle_gamma   90.00
#
_symmetry.space_group_name_H-M   'P 1'
#
loop_
_entity.id
_entity.type
_entity.pdbx_description
1 polymer ?
#
loop_
_entity_poly.entity_id
_entity_poly.type
_entity_poly.pdbx_seq_one_letter_code
_entity_poly.pdbx_strand_id
1 'polypeptide(L)'
;MQPPTRPWLTMAEPTPIHHVSNVFTVMCYNVLCDKLASRQLYSYCPSWALSWDFRKNVIMKEIKQYDADIICLQEVESGQFESFFLPELKTAHYYGIFSPKSRAKTMNEQERKRVDGCAIFFKTKKFELVNEHLMEFTFLAAQTADGEGSEEMLNRVMPKDNIGLVALYGRKTIRI
;
A
#
# COMPACT_ATOMS: atom_id res chain seq x y z
N MET A 1 4.29 18.92 -21.84
CA MET A 1 3.00 19.41 -21.31
C MET A 1 2.65 18.58 -20.10
N GLN A 2 2.30 19.17 -18.95
CA GLN A 2 1.85 18.38 -17.79
C GLN A 2 0.45 17.82 -18.07
N PRO A 3 0.16 16.58 -17.64
CA PRO A 3 -1.20 16.04 -17.75
C PRO A 3 -2.17 16.88 -16.93
N PRO A 4 -3.45 17.00 -17.35
CA PRO A 4 -4.46 17.75 -16.61
C PRO A 4 -4.74 17.11 -15.25
N THR A 5 -5.12 17.93 -14.27
CA THR A 5 -5.53 17.46 -12.94
C THR A 5 -6.86 16.71 -13.01
N ARG A 6 -6.99 15.62 -12.24
CA ARG A 6 -8.25 14.88 -12.15
C ARG A 6 -9.33 15.71 -11.42
N PRO A 7 -10.57 15.77 -11.94
CA PRO A 7 -11.64 16.50 -11.26
C PRO A 7 -12.10 15.77 -10.00
N TRP A 8 -12.42 16.52 -8.94
CA TRP A 8 -13.11 16.01 -7.76
C TRP A 8 -14.62 16.00 -8.02
N LEU A 9 -15.26 14.85 -7.78
CA LEU A 9 -16.71 14.71 -7.91
C LEU A 9 -17.36 14.68 -6.52
N THR A 10 -18.16 15.69 -6.21
CA THR A 10 -18.93 15.74 -4.97
C THR A 10 -20.17 14.86 -5.10
N MET A 11 -20.20 13.76 -4.36
CA MET A 11 -21.34 12.83 -4.34
C MET A 11 -22.42 13.24 -3.34
N ALA A 12 -22.03 13.91 -2.25
CA ALA A 12 -22.93 14.42 -1.22
C ALA A 12 -22.28 15.62 -0.53
N GLU A 13 -23.10 16.59 -0.13
CA GLU A 13 -22.65 17.69 0.73
C GLU A 13 -22.43 17.18 2.16
N PRO A 14 -21.35 17.61 2.85
CA PRO A 14 -21.16 17.30 4.26
C PRO A 14 -22.35 17.82 5.06
N THR A 15 -23.07 16.94 5.78
CA THR A 15 -24.16 17.42 6.64
C THR A 15 -23.59 18.28 7.77
N PRO A 16 -24.29 19.33 8.23
CA PRO A 16 -23.84 20.21 9.31
C PRO A 16 -23.54 19.48 10.64
N ILE A 17 -24.04 18.25 10.79
CA ILE A 17 -23.91 17.40 11.99
C ILE A 17 -22.54 16.72 12.02
N HIS A 18 -21.89 16.53 10.88
CA HIS A 18 -20.52 16.02 10.86
C HIS A 18 -19.57 17.17 11.19
N HIS A 19 -19.00 17.15 12.41
CA HIS A 19 -17.83 17.97 12.69
C HIS A 19 -16.81 17.72 11.59
N VAL A 20 -16.29 18.79 10.95
CA VAL A 20 -15.28 18.72 9.88
C VAL A 20 -14.09 17.84 10.28
N SER A 21 -13.82 17.77 11.59
CA SER A 21 -12.80 16.89 12.16
C SER A 21 -13.02 15.40 11.81
N ASN A 22 -14.26 14.95 11.59
CA ASN A 22 -14.64 13.56 11.30
C ASN A 22 -14.48 13.16 9.83
N VAL A 23 -14.17 14.11 8.95
CA VAL A 23 -13.95 13.85 7.54
C VAL A 23 -12.47 13.57 7.31
N PHE A 24 -12.17 12.50 6.58
CA PHE A 24 -10.81 12.17 6.16
C PHE A 24 -10.80 11.58 4.76
N THR A 25 -9.65 11.67 4.10
CA THR A 25 -9.44 11.17 2.75
C THR A 25 -8.63 9.88 2.74
N VAL A 26 -8.95 9.00 1.80
CA VAL A 26 -8.25 7.73 1.60
C VAL A 26 -7.77 7.64 0.16
N MET A 27 -6.49 7.32 -0.01
CA MET A 27 -5.90 6.96 -1.30
C MET A 27 -5.65 5.45 -1.32
N CYS A 28 -6.02 4.80 -2.43
CA CYS A 28 -5.63 3.42 -2.70
C CYS A 28 -4.90 3.39 -4.03
N TYR A 29 -3.64 2.94 -4.05
CA TYR A 29 -2.81 3.03 -5.24
C TYR A 29 -1.79 1.89 -5.36
N ASN A 30 -1.94 1.09 -6.42
CA ASN A 30 -0.93 0.11 -6.81
C ASN A 30 0.18 0.84 -7.60
N VAL A 31 1.41 0.79 -7.08
CA VAL A 31 2.53 1.58 -7.61
C VAL A 31 3.34 0.89 -8.71
N LEU A 32 2.97 -0.36 -9.06
CA LEU A 32 3.69 -1.23 -9.99
C LEU A 32 5.16 -1.45 -9.59
N CYS A 33 5.48 -2.57 -8.95
CA CYS A 33 6.85 -2.83 -8.50
C CYS A 33 7.83 -2.92 -9.69
N ASP A 34 9.11 -2.64 -9.46
CA ASP A 34 10.11 -2.62 -10.54
C ASP A 34 10.27 -3.99 -11.20
N LYS A 35 10.18 -5.05 -10.39
CA LYS A 35 10.19 -6.43 -10.89
C LYS A 35 9.12 -6.70 -11.96
N LEU A 36 7.95 -6.06 -11.87
CA LEU A 36 6.83 -6.28 -12.80
C LEU A 36 6.79 -5.25 -13.96
N ALA A 37 7.54 -4.15 -13.87
CA ALA A 37 7.61 -3.11 -14.90
C ALA A 37 8.51 -3.48 -16.10
N SER A 38 8.34 -4.67 -16.67
CA SER A 38 9.19 -5.19 -17.74
C SER A 38 8.75 -4.74 -19.14
N ARG A 39 9.69 -4.65 -20.09
CA ARG A 39 9.41 -4.38 -21.51
C ARG A 39 8.60 -5.48 -22.20
N GLN A 40 8.53 -6.68 -21.63
CA GLN A 40 7.71 -7.76 -22.15
C GLN A 40 6.21 -7.47 -21.90
N LEU A 41 5.88 -6.98 -20.71
CA LEU A 41 4.51 -6.61 -20.33
C LEU A 41 4.12 -5.21 -20.84
N TYR A 42 5.08 -4.30 -20.90
CA TYR A 42 4.87 -2.88 -21.25
C TYR A 42 5.68 -2.46 -22.48
N SER A 43 5.56 -3.23 -23.57
CA SER A 43 6.35 -3.04 -24.82
C SER A 43 6.09 -1.70 -25.52
N TYR A 44 4.97 -1.04 -25.23
CA TYR A 44 4.63 0.29 -25.71
C TYR A 44 5.30 1.43 -24.92
N CYS A 45 5.78 1.16 -23.70
CA CYS A 45 6.36 2.18 -22.83
C CYS A 45 7.89 2.20 -23.00
N PRO A 46 8.52 3.34 -23.30
CA PRO A 46 9.97 3.40 -23.49
C PRO A 46 10.71 3.07 -22.17
N SER A 47 11.87 2.41 -22.27
CA SER A 47 12.59 1.90 -21.10
C SER A 47 12.95 2.97 -20.07
N TRP A 48 13.23 4.20 -20.50
CA TRP A 48 13.51 5.30 -19.60
C TRP A 48 12.29 5.68 -18.73
N ALA A 49 11.07 5.54 -19.28
CA ALA A 49 9.84 5.83 -18.56
C ALA A 49 9.40 4.65 -17.68
N LEU A 50 9.82 3.43 -18.00
CA LEU A 50 9.65 2.24 -17.15
C LEU A 50 10.67 2.15 -16.01
N SER A 51 11.84 2.77 -16.15
CA SER A 51 12.87 2.79 -15.11
C SER A 51 12.29 3.23 -13.77
N TRP A 52 12.58 2.48 -12.71
CA TRP A 52 12.18 2.84 -11.35
C TRP A 52 12.65 4.24 -10.95
N ASP A 53 13.87 4.65 -11.32
CA ASP A 53 14.41 5.96 -10.97
C ASP A 53 13.58 7.12 -11.53
N PHE A 54 12.96 6.91 -12.70
CA PHE A 54 12.00 7.86 -13.24
C PHE A 54 10.64 7.73 -12.54
N ARG A 55 10.07 6.51 -12.51
CA ARG A 55 8.70 6.28 -12.02
C ARG A 55 8.51 6.66 -10.56
N LYS A 56 9.46 6.33 -9.69
CA LYS A 56 9.35 6.57 -8.23
C LYS A 56 9.10 8.04 -7.91
N ASN A 57 9.73 8.94 -8.64
CA ASN A 57 9.56 10.39 -8.49
C ASN A 57 8.16 10.84 -8.93
N VAL A 58 7.65 10.29 -10.03
CA VAL A 58 6.28 10.59 -10.52
C VAL A 58 5.23 10.04 -9.56
N ILE A 59 5.41 8.80 -9.07
CA ILE A 59 4.55 8.16 -8.08
C ILE A 59 4.49 8.97 -6.79
N MET A 60 5.65 9.38 -6.26
CA MET A 60 5.70 10.19 -5.04
C MET A 60 5.06 11.55 -5.22
N LYS A 61 5.22 12.18 -6.40
CA LYS A 61 4.54 13.43 -6.72
C LYS A 61 3.01 13.27 -6.71
N GLU A 62 2.49 12.20 -7.32
CA GLU A 62 1.05 11.90 -7.31
C GLU A 62 0.53 11.71 -5.88
N ILE A 63 1.23 10.93 -5.06
CA ILE A 63 0.86 10.68 -3.65
C ILE A 63 0.83 11.99 -2.85
N LYS A 64 1.90 12.80 -2.93
CA LYS A 64 1.99 14.07 -2.21
C LYS A 64 0.97 15.11 -2.71
N GLN A 65 0.60 15.07 -4.00
CA GLN A 65 -0.36 15.99 -4.59
C GLN A 65 -1.78 15.79 -4.04
N TYR A 66 -2.23 14.55 -3.81
CA TYR A 66 -3.56 14.30 -3.24
C TYR A 66 -3.63 14.52 -1.74
N ASP A 67 -2.50 14.46 -1.03
CA ASP A 67 -2.39 14.67 0.42
C ASP A 67 -3.46 13.92 1.23
N ALA A 68 -3.70 12.65 0.88
CA ALA A 68 -4.73 11.83 1.51
C ALA A 68 -4.40 11.51 2.98
N ASP A 69 -5.36 11.59 3.89
CA ASP A 69 -5.09 11.36 5.31
C ASP A 69 -4.63 9.92 5.63
N ILE A 70 -5.10 8.95 4.84
CA ILE A 70 -4.68 7.55 4.83
C ILE A 70 -4.32 7.17 3.39
N ILE A 71 -3.17 6.50 3.20
CA ILE A 71 -2.68 6.04 1.91
C ILE A 71 -2.42 4.54 2.00
N CYS A 72 -3.11 3.75 1.19
CA CYS A 72 -2.92 2.31 1.06
C CYS A 72 -2.21 2.03 -0.27
N LEU A 73 -0.98 1.51 -0.21
CA LEU A 73 -0.19 1.18 -1.40
C LEU A 73 -0.06 -0.33 -1.58
N GLN A 74 -0.14 -0.79 -2.84
CA GLN A 74 0.17 -2.17 -3.23
C GLN A 74 1.37 -2.19 -4.17
N GLU A 75 2.02 -3.36 -4.28
CA GLU A 75 3.25 -3.56 -5.05
C GLU A 75 4.43 -2.68 -4.58
N VAL A 76 4.51 -2.44 -3.28
CA VAL A 76 5.65 -1.73 -2.68
C VAL A 76 6.76 -2.74 -2.39
N GLU A 77 7.93 -2.57 -2.99
CA GLU A 77 9.10 -3.41 -2.67
C GLU A 77 9.67 -3.07 -1.29
N SER A 78 10.08 -4.10 -0.54
CA SER A 78 10.57 -3.96 0.84
C SER A 78 11.70 -2.94 0.97
N GLY A 79 12.71 -3.00 0.09
CA GLY A 79 13.81 -2.05 0.09
C GLY A 79 13.37 -0.63 -0.26
N GLN A 80 12.36 -0.47 -1.11
CA GLN A 80 11.83 0.85 -1.49
C GLN A 80 10.94 1.45 -0.40
N PHE A 81 10.22 0.63 0.37
CA PHE A 81 9.52 1.10 1.55
C PHE A 81 10.49 1.81 2.51
N GLU A 82 11.58 1.14 2.88
CA GLU A 82 12.57 1.64 3.84
C GLU A 82 13.38 2.83 3.30
N SER A 83 13.87 2.73 2.05
CA SER A 83 14.82 3.71 1.50
C SER A 83 14.16 4.90 0.80
N PHE A 84 12.89 4.81 0.41
CA PHE A 84 12.23 5.83 -0.38
C PHE A 84 10.87 6.27 0.19
N PHE A 85 9.87 5.38 0.24
CA PHE A 85 8.51 5.79 0.61
C PHE A 85 8.40 6.32 2.04
N LEU A 86 8.97 5.60 3.01
CA LEU A 86 8.92 5.99 4.41
C LEU A 86 9.62 7.33 4.69
N PRO A 87 10.90 7.56 4.29
CA PRO A 87 11.54 8.84 4.53
C PRO A 87 10.84 10.00 3.80
N GLU A 88 10.41 9.81 2.55
CA GLU A 88 9.73 10.86 1.78
C GLU A 88 8.39 11.26 2.40
N LEU A 89 7.56 10.29 2.81
CA LEU A 89 6.25 10.58 3.40
C LEU A 89 6.36 11.05 4.86
N LYS A 90 7.43 10.68 5.57
CA LYS A 90 7.73 11.25 6.89
C LYS A 90 7.92 12.76 6.84
N THR A 91 8.49 13.31 5.76
CA THR A 91 8.59 14.78 5.57
C THR A 91 7.23 15.46 5.48
N ALA A 92 6.19 14.74 5.06
CA ALA A 92 4.81 15.18 5.01
C ALA A 92 3.99 14.73 6.25
N HIS A 93 4.66 14.38 7.35
CA HIS A 93 4.08 14.00 8.65
C HIS A 93 3.26 12.69 8.65
N TYR A 94 3.56 11.78 7.74
CA TYR A 94 3.02 10.43 7.76
C TYR A 94 3.87 9.50 8.62
N TYR A 95 3.20 8.53 9.25
CA TYR A 95 3.82 7.29 9.70
C TYR A 95 3.39 6.17 8.76
N GLY A 96 4.24 5.17 8.55
CA GLY A 96 4.01 4.09 7.60
C GLY A 96 4.26 2.72 8.22
N ILE A 97 3.42 1.76 7.88
CA ILE A 97 3.59 0.34 8.17
C ILE A 97 3.66 -0.44 6.85
N PHE A 98 4.33 -1.58 6.87
CA PHE A 98 4.55 -2.41 5.69
C PHE A 98 4.63 -3.88 6.05
N SER A 99 4.13 -4.72 5.16
CA SER A 99 4.38 -6.16 5.20
C SER A 99 4.66 -6.67 3.78
N PRO A 100 5.75 -7.42 3.57
CA PRO A 100 6.00 -8.09 2.29
C PRO A 100 5.16 -9.35 2.16
N LYS A 101 4.96 -9.83 0.93
CA LYS A 101 4.38 -11.17 0.70
C LYS A 101 5.17 -12.27 1.40
N SER A 102 4.48 -13.33 1.79
CA SER A 102 5.00 -14.41 2.65
C SER A 102 6.29 -15.07 2.14
N ARG A 103 6.51 -15.09 0.82
CA ARG A 103 7.76 -15.60 0.21
C ARG A 103 9.04 -14.90 0.71
N ALA A 104 8.94 -13.69 1.26
CA ALA A 104 10.06 -12.99 1.89
C ALA A 104 10.73 -13.78 3.03
N LYS A 105 9.99 -14.68 3.70
CA LYS A 105 10.47 -15.46 4.85
C LYS A 105 11.53 -16.51 4.50
N THR A 106 11.56 -16.97 3.26
CA THR A 106 12.46 -18.05 2.80
C THR A 106 13.58 -17.56 1.87
N MET A 107 13.59 -16.25 1.56
CA MET A 107 14.55 -15.63 0.65
C MET A 107 15.77 -15.08 1.39
N ASN A 108 16.90 -14.99 0.68
CA ASN A 108 18.07 -14.29 1.21
C ASN A 108 17.81 -12.77 1.32
N GLU A 109 18.68 -12.06 2.01
CA GLU A 109 18.48 -10.63 2.30
C GLU A 109 18.34 -9.76 1.03
N GLN A 110 19.12 -10.04 -0.02
CA GLN A 110 19.09 -9.26 -1.25
C GLN A 110 17.78 -9.46 -2.02
N GLU A 111 17.32 -10.70 -2.11
CA GLU A 111 16.06 -11.05 -2.76
C GLU A 111 14.86 -10.54 -1.97
N ARG A 112 14.92 -10.62 -0.63
CA ARG A 112 13.89 -10.11 0.28
C ARG A 112 13.62 -8.63 0.05
N LYS A 113 14.65 -7.82 -0.20
CA LYS A 113 14.52 -6.38 -0.50
C LYS A 113 13.68 -6.11 -1.76
N ARG A 114 13.59 -7.07 -2.69
CA ARG A 114 12.79 -7.00 -3.93
C ARG A 114 11.43 -7.69 -3.81
N VAL A 115 11.07 -8.20 -2.62
CA VAL A 115 9.72 -8.74 -2.40
C VAL A 115 8.78 -7.58 -2.17
N ASP A 116 7.75 -7.54 -3.02
CA ASP A 116 6.66 -6.60 -2.96
C ASP A 116 5.63 -6.98 -1.89
N GLY A 117 4.88 -5.99 -1.43
CA GLY A 117 3.83 -6.15 -0.43
C GLY A 117 2.89 -4.94 -0.37
N CYS A 118 2.24 -4.80 0.79
CA CYS A 118 1.29 -3.74 1.06
C CYS A 118 1.86 -2.78 2.10
N ALA A 119 1.69 -1.48 1.88
CA ALA A 119 2.03 -0.44 2.83
C ALA A 119 0.79 0.39 3.17
N ILE A 120 0.71 0.85 4.42
CA ILE A 120 -0.30 1.82 4.83
C ILE A 120 0.40 3.00 5.50
N PHE A 121 0.10 4.21 5.02
CA PHE A 121 0.57 5.45 5.61
C PHE A 121 -0.62 6.25 6.16
N PHE A 122 -0.42 6.96 7.26
CA PHE A 122 -1.44 7.81 7.84
C PHE A 122 -0.84 9.07 8.47
N LYS A 123 -1.58 10.19 8.42
CA LYS A 123 -1.15 11.45 9.04
C LYS A 123 -1.15 11.33 10.56
N THR A 124 0.02 11.47 11.15
CA THR A 124 0.24 11.35 12.62
C THR A 124 -0.46 12.42 13.45
N LYS A 125 -0.89 13.52 12.82
CA LYS A 125 -1.70 14.58 13.44
C LYS A 125 -3.17 14.17 13.63
N LYS A 126 -3.68 13.24 12.82
CA LYS A 126 -5.09 12.79 12.87
C LYS A 126 -5.25 11.42 13.53
N PHE A 127 -4.28 10.53 13.30
CA PHE A 127 -4.36 9.14 13.73
C PHE A 127 -3.15 8.71 14.56
N GLU A 128 -3.39 7.73 15.43
CA GLU A 128 -2.37 6.91 16.07
C GLU A 128 -2.64 5.44 15.74
N LEU A 129 -1.57 4.68 15.49
CA LEU A 129 -1.69 3.25 15.31
C LEU A 129 -1.96 2.60 16.66
N VAL A 130 -3.07 1.90 16.76
CA VAL A 130 -3.42 1.10 17.95
C VAL A 130 -2.92 -0.33 17.76
N ASN A 131 -3.13 -0.90 16.57
CA ASN A 131 -2.68 -2.24 16.25
C ASN A 131 -2.50 -2.42 14.74
N GLU A 132 -1.68 -3.38 14.34
CA GLU A 132 -1.57 -3.83 12.96
C GLU A 132 -1.69 -5.36 12.89
N HIS A 133 -2.25 -5.85 11.78
CA HIS A 133 -2.41 -7.28 11.56
C HIS A 133 -2.06 -7.66 10.13
N LEU A 134 -1.20 -8.65 10.00
CA LEU A 134 -0.84 -9.27 8.73
C LEU A 134 -1.74 -10.49 8.50
N MET A 135 -2.52 -10.43 7.43
CA MET A 135 -3.34 -11.54 6.95
C MET A 135 -2.54 -12.29 5.88
N GLU A 136 -2.03 -13.47 6.20
CA GLU A 136 -1.38 -14.36 5.24
C GLU A 136 -2.42 -15.35 4.68
N PHE A 137 -2.86 -15.14 3.44
CA PHE A 137 -3.94 -15.95 2.87
C PHE A 137 -3.54 -17.42 2.71
N THR A 138 -2.26 -17.72 2.47
CA THR A 138 -1.73 -19.09 2.49
C THR A 138 -1.98 -19.79 3.84
N PHE A 139 -1.73 -19.09 4.95
CA PHE A 139 -1.87 -19.66 6.29
C PHE A 139 -3.35 -19.86 6.66
N LEU A 140 -4.20 -18.90 6.29
CA LEU A 140 -5.65 -19.02 6.47
C LEU A 140 -6.21 -20.18 5.65
N ALA A 141 -5.76 -20.33 4.39
CA ALA A 141 -6.17 -21.43 3.53
C ALA A 141 -5.74 -22.80 4.10
N ALA A 142 -4.54 -22.89 4.70
CA ALA A 142 -4.08 -24.11 5.35
C ALA A 142 -4.98 -24.53 6.51
N GLN A 143 -5.32 -23.60 7.41
CA GLN A 143 -6.22 -23.89 8.53
C GLN A 143 -7.61 -24.35 8.07
N THR A 144 -8.16 -23.73 7.03
CA THR A 144 -9.47 -24.16 6.47
C THR A 144 -9.38 -25.52 5.79
N ALA A 145 -8.32 -25.79 5.04
CA ALA A 145 -8.13 -27.06 4.35
C ALA A 145 -7.98 -28.24 5.32
N ASP A 146 -7.27 -28.06 6.43
CA ASP A 146 -7.11 -29.08 7.47
C ASP A 146 -8.45 -29.40 8.17
N GLY A 147 -9.33 -28.41 8.32
CA GLY A 147 -10.65 -28.59 8.94
C GLY A 147 -11.70 -29.24 8.04
N GLU A 148 -11.63 -29.02 6.71
CA GLU A 148 -12.67 -29.44 5.77
C GLU A 148 -12.21 -30.51 4.74
N GLY A 149 -10.91 -30.81 4.66
CA GLY A 149 -10.36 -31.78 3.70
C GLY A 149 -10.49 -31.35 2.23
N SER A 150 -10.48 -30.04 1.95
CA SER A 150 -10.70 -29.51 0.60
C SER A 150 -9.44 -29.53 -0.26
N GLU A 151 -9.38 -30.48 -1.21
CA GLU A 151 -8.30 -30.53 -2.22
C GLU A 151 -8.23 -29.25 -3.08
N GLU A 152 -9.36 -28.58 -3.30
CA GLU A 152 -9.38 -27.31 -4.05
C GLU A 152 -8.65 -26.20 -3.30
N MET A 153 -8.83 -26.13 -1.97
CA MET A 153 -8.12 -25.17 -1.11
C MET A 153 -6.61 -25.43 -1.13
N LEU A 154 -6.20 -26.70 -1.05
CA LEU A 154 -4.80 -27.12 -1.14
C LEU A 154 -4.17 -26.79 -2.50
N ASN A 155 -4.87 -27.05 -3.60
CA ASN A 155 -4.29 -26.95 -4.94
C ASN A 155 -4.38 -25.55 -5.54
N ARG A 156 -5.41 -24.75 -5.21
CA ARG A 156 -5.69 -23.48 -5.89
C ARG A 156 -5.38 -22.25 -5.03
N VAL A 157 -5.58 -22.34 -3.72
CA VAL A 157 -5.53 -21.19 -2.81
C VAL A 157 -4.24 -21.17 -2.00
N MET A 158 -3.89 -22.29 -1.37
CA MET A 158 -2.67 -22.41 -0.55
C MET A 158 -1.38 -22.00 -1.29
N PRO A 159 -1.17 -22.29 -2.60
CA PRO A 159 0.06 -21.91 -3.29
C PRO A 159 0.19 -20.39 -3.55
N LYS A 160 -0.85 -19.59 -3.26
CA LYS A 160 -0.85 -18.14 -3.48
C LYS A 160 -0.33 -17.42 -2.24
N ASP A 161 0.79 -16.71 -2.38
CA ASP A 161 1.47 -16.00 -1.29
C ASP A 161 0.93 -14.57 -1.05
N ASN A 162 -0.30 -14.30 -1.48
CA ASN A 162 -0.94 -13.02 -1.32
C ASN A 162 -1.16 -12.69 0.17
N ILE A 163 -1.11 -11.41 0.51
CA ILE A 163 -1.30 -10.92 1.86
C ILE A 163 -2.29 -9.76 1.90
N GLY A 164 -2.88 -9.53 3.07
CA GLY A 164 -3.56 -8.29 3.44
C GLY A 164 -2.87 -7.64 4.64
N LEU A 165 -2.80 -6.32 4.66
CA LEU A 165 -2.34 -5.56 5.82
C LEU A 165 -3.53 -4.78 6.39
N VAL A 166 -3.77 -4.93 7.68
CA VAL A 166 -4.86 -4.27 8.40
C VAL A 166 -4.26 -3.40 9.49
N ALA A 167 -4.79 -2.18 9.63
CA ALA A 167 -4.39 -1.25 10.67
C ALA A 167 -5.62 -0.77 11.44
N LEU A 168 -5.54 -0.83 12.76
CA LEU A 168 -6.50 -0.25 13.67
C LEU A 168 -6.00 1.10 14.15
N TYR A 169 -6.81 2.13 13.99
CA TYR A 169 -6.45 3.50 14.34
C TYR A 169 -7.25 4.03 15.52
N GLY A 170 -6.54 4.65 16.45
CA GLY A 170 -7.09 5.62 17.39
C GLY A 170 -7.12 6.98 16.72
N ARG A 171 -8.16 7.78 16.97
CA ARG A 171 -8.21 9.14 16.47
C ARG A 171 -7.72 10.10 17.54
N LYS A 172 -6.84 11.01 17.13
CA LYS A 172 -6.37 12.08 18.02
C LYS A 172 -7.41 13.18 18.07
N THR A 173 -8.07 13.33 19.21
CA THR A 173 -8.88 14.52 19.50
C THR A 173 -7.93 15.65 19.88
N ILE A 174 -7.92 16.72 19.08
CA ILE A 174 -7.24 17.96 19.47
C ILE A 174 -8.02 18.51 20.67
N ARG A 175 -7.43 18.44 21.87
CA ARG A 175 -7.90 19.24 23.00
C ARG A 175 -7.52 20.69 22.66
N ILE A 176 -8.53 21.51 22.41
CA ILE A 176 -8.39 22.97 22.24
C ILE A 176 -8.06 23.58 23.60
#